data_AF-A0A6B2CVN6-F1
#
_entry.id   AF-A0A6B2CVN6-F1
#
_cell.length_a   1.000
_cell.length_b   1.000
_cell.length_c   1.000
_cell.angle_alpha   90.00
_cell.angle_beta   90.00
_cell.angle_gamma   90.00
#
_symmetry.space_group_name_H-M   'P 1'
#
loop_
_entity.id
_entity.type
_entity.pdbx_description
1 polymer ?
#
loop_
_entity_poly.entity_id
_entity_poly.type
_entity_poly.pdbx_seq_one_letter_code
_entity_poly.pdbx_strand_id
1 'polypeptide(L)'
;MDAPLKAHLLKPLRHLLYTVGVGGAISDLKPAGKRLREPPEPALVVKIDPAEELLREWPELSAFGVEWVRKWLDLRDRLIEIAKVLRKYPWMAGVVRQRPVSILHPYMVEVYVTRDGSEACLSLNPPKAFCVQNSSAKEVKLELAFSRFETYEEKTREVYRPKGLLAYTTAAGEYVRIL
;
A
#
# COMPACT_ATOMS: atom_id res chain seq x y z
N MET A 1 53.62 13.92 32.01
CA MET A 1 53.66 14.15 30.55
C MET A 1 52.31 14.70 30.12
N ASP A 2 51.85 15.77 30.77
CA ASP A 2 52.25 17.16 30.50
C ASP A 2 51.60 17.68 29.21
N ALA A 3 50.41 18.24 29.41
CA ALA A 3 50.06 19.55 28.83
C ALA A 3 51.14 20.58 29.29
N PRO A 4 51.30 21.81 28.74
CA PRO A 4 50.13 22.67 28.50
C PRO A 4 50.27 23.91 27.57
N LEU A 5 49.16 24.66 27.56
CA LEU A 5 49.09 26.13 27.72
C LEU A 5 49.25 27.03 26.48
N LYS A 6 48.14 27.68 26.09
CA LYS A 6 47.74 29.06 26.48
C LYS A 6 46.40 29.35 25.79
N ALA A 7 45.24 29.58 26.41
CA ALA A 7 44.87 30.34 27.62
C ALA A 7 45.37 31.79 27.60
N HIS A 8 44.44 32.71 27.33
CA HIS A 8 44.29 34.07 27.89
C HIS A 8 43.49 34.92 26.89
N LEU A 9 42.54 35.79 27.23
CA LEU A 9 42.01 36.45 28.43
C LEU A 9 40.86 37.34 27.84
N LEU A 10 39.76 37.77 28.47
CA LEU A 10 39.46 38.26 29.81
C LEU A 10 37.93 38.25 30.00
N LYS A 11 37.46 37.75 31.15
CA LYS A 11 36.32 38.30 31.92
C LYS A 11 36.82 39.60 32.62
N PRO A 12 35.99 40.56 33.13
CA PRO A 12 34.87 40.25 34.03
C PRO A 12 33.66 41.21 34.07
N LEU A 13 32.66 40.77 34.83
CA LEU A 13 31.52 41.50 35.36
C LEU A 13 31.86 42.91 35.89
N ARG A 14 30.94 43.86 35.69
CA ARG A 14 30.68 44.91 36.67
C ARG A 14 29.25 45.41 36.60
N HIS A 15 28.45 45.04 37.61
CA HIS A 15 27.31 45.84 38.06
C HIS A 15 27.82 47.22 38.47
N LEU A 16 27.17 48.30 38.03
CA LEU A 16 26.69 49.34 38.93
C LEU A 16 25.69 50.27 38.22
N LEU A 17 24.66 50.63 38.99
CA LEU A 17 23.63 51.60 38.72
C LEU A 17 24.19 52.97 38.33
N TYR A 18 23.54 53.64 37.38
CA TYR A 18 23.44 55.10 37.36
C TYR A 18 21.97 55.50 37.23
N THR A 19 21.45 56.07 38.29
CA THR A 19 20.20 56.82 38.35
C THR A 19 20.46 58.30 37.99
N VAL A 20 19.35 58.99 37.69
CA VAL A 20 19.13 60.45 37.68
C VAL A 20 19.28 61.15 36.33
N GLY A 21 18.20 61.84 35.92
CA GLY A 21 18.34 63.03 35.07
C GLY A 21 17.16 63.41 34.16
N VAL A 22 16.02 63.80 34.75
CA VAL A 22 15.21 64.97 34.37
C VAL A 22 14.81 65.19 32.88
N GLY A 23 13.51 65.00 32.61
CA GLY A 23 12.61 66.01 32.04
C GLY A 23 12.92 66.64 30.67
N GLY A 24 12.07 66.34 29.67
CA GLY A 24 11.97 67.12 28.44
C GLY A 24 10.92 66.56 27.49
N ALA A 25 9.95 67.38 27.11
CA ALA A 25 8.75 67.03 26.36
C ALA A 25 9.01 66.32 25.01
N ILE A 26 8.30 65.21 24.76
CA ILE A 26 8.14 64.61 23.44
C ILE A 26 6.78 65.04 22.87
N SER A 27 6.84 65.97 21.93
CA SER A 27 5.73 66.31 21.04
C SER A 27 5.45 65.14 20.09
N ASP A 28 4.17 64.95 19.80
CA ASP A 28 3.55 64.00 18.89
C ASP A 28 4.41 63.44 17.74
N LEU A 29 4.64 62.13 17.76
CA LEU A 29 4.81 61.35 16.53
C LEU A 29 3.94 60.08 16.63
N LYS A 30 2.83 60.07 15.88
CA LYS A 30 1.89 58.94 15.78
C LYS A 30 2.62 57.64 15.38
N PRO A 31 2.40 56.50 16.05
CA PRO A 31 2.91 55.23 15.57
C PRO A 31 2.04 54.72 14.40
N ALA A 32 2.66 54.55 13.23
CA ALA A 32 2.09 53.77 12.14
C ALA A 32 1.85 52.33 12.63
N GLY A 33 0.58 51.95 12.69
CA GLY A 33 0.16 50.61 13.09
C GLY A 33 0.82 49.55 12.23
N LYS A 34 1.72 48.77 12.85
CA LYS A 34 2.15 47.48 12.30
C LYS A 34 0.90 46.61 12.25
N ARG A 35 0.32 46.43 11.06
CA ARG A 35 -0.59 45.30 10.81
C ARG A 35 0.22 44.03 11.09
N LEU A 36 -0.04 43.41 12.24
CA LEU A 36 0.30 42.00 12.44
C LEU A 36 -0.42 41.27 11.30
N ARG A 37 0.33 40.81 10.30
CA ARG A 37 -0.20 39.84 9.36
C ARG A 37 -0.51 38.62 10.21
N GLU A 38 -1.79 38.30 10.38
CA GLU A 38 -2.17 37.01 10.93
C GLU A 38 -1.41 35.92 10.16
N PRO A 39 -0.84 34.91 10.85
CA PRO A 39 -0.29 33.76 10.17
C PRO A 39 -1.39 33.20 9.24
N PRO A 40 -1.10 32.89 7.97
CA PRO A 40 -2.10 32.25 7.13
C PRO A 40 -2.57 30.99 7.87
N GLU A 41 -3.88 30.84 8.06
CA GLU A 41 -4.46 29.66 8.69
C GLU A 41 -3.82 28.43 8.05
N PRO A 42 -3.28 27.48 8.83
CA PRO A 42 -2.72 26.27 8.26
C PRO A 42 -3.89 25.56 7.59
N ALA A 43 -3.96 25.66 6.26
CA ALA A 43 -4.77 24.77 5.46
C ALA A 43 -4.44 23.37 5.99
N LEU A 44 -5.42 22.76 6.66
CA LEU A 44 -5.29 21.40 7.17
C LEU A 44 -5.00 20.54 5.95
N VAL A 45 -3.72 20.28 5.70
CA VAL A 45 -3.30 19.29 4.72
C VAL A 45 -3.77 17.98 5.33
N VAL A 46 -5.01 17.62 5.04
CA VAL A 46 -5.53 16.27 5.27
C VAL A 46 -4.67 15.41 4.35
N LYS A 47 -3.53 14.95 4.87
CA LYS A 47 -2.71 13.92 4.24
C LYS A 47 -3.60 12.69 4.27
N ILE A 48 -4.37 12.49 3.21
CA ILE A 48 -5.16 11.28 3.01
C ILE A 48 -4.14 10.14 3.06
N ASP A 49 -4.44 9.13 3.87
CA ASP A 49 -3.60 7.93 3.95
C ASP A 49 -3.49 7.32 2.55
N PRO A 50 -2.27 7.07 2.01
CA PRO A 50 -2.11 6.47 0.69
C PRO A 50 -2.87 5.14 0.50
N ALA A 51 -3.10 4.39 1.59
CA ALA A 51 -3.95 3.19 1.55
C ALA A 51 -5.42 3.52 1.27
N GLU A 52 -5.95 4.57 1.90
CA GLU A 52 -7.32 5.05 1.69
C GLU A 52 -7.50 5.60 0.27
N GLU A 53 -6.49 6.26 -0.28
CA GLU A 53 -6.50 6.70 -1.69
C GLU A 53 -6.56 5.51 -2.64
N LEU A 54 -5.71 4.49 -2.45
CA LEU A 54 -5.72 3.29 -3.28
C LEU A 54 -7.06 2.55 -3.18
N LEU A 55 -7.65 2.46 -1.99
CA LEU A 55 -8.94 1.82 -1.77
C LEU A 55 -10.11 2.58 -2.42
N ARG A 56 -10.02 3.91 -2.60
CA ARG A 56 -11.02 4.67 -3.36
C ARG A 56 -11.00 4.32 -4.84
N GLU A 57 -9.82 4.08 -5.41
CA GLU A 57 -9.68 3.64 -6.81
C GLU A 57 -10.01 2.15 -7.01
N TRP A 58 -9.66 1.33 -6.02
CA TRP A 58 -9.74 -0.14 -6.04
C TRP A 58 -10.48 -0.68 -4.82
N PRO A 59 -11.81 -0.45 -4.72
CA PRO A 59 -12.61 -0.91 -3.58
C PRO A 59 -12.63 -2.44 -3.42
N GLU A 60 -12.25 -3.19 -4.45
CA GLU A 60 -12.11 -4.64 -4.39
C GLU A 60 -11.05 -5.09 -3.37
N LEU A 61 -10.00 -4.28 -3.16
CA LEU A 61 -8.95 -4.57 -2.19
C LEU A 61 -9.42 -4.49 -0.75
N SER A 62 -10.55 -3.84 -0.47
CA SER A 62 -11.17 -3.86 0.85
C SER A 62 -11.52 -5.26 1.33
N ALA A 63 -11.62 -6.25 0.42
CA ALA A 63 -11.76 -7.66 0.78
C ALA A 63 -10.60 -8.19 1.64
N PHE A 64 -9.39 -7.61 1.52
CA PHE A 64 -8.21 -7.97 2.30
C PHE A 64 -8.10 -7.18 3.63
N GLY A 65 -8.86 -6.08 3.76
CA GLY A 65 -8.80 -5.15 4.90
C GLY A 65 -7.79 -4.01 4.69
N VAL A 66 -8.10 -2.85 5.28
CA VAL A 66 -7.30 -1.62 5.13
C VAL A 66 -5.88 -1.79 5.64
N GLU A 67 -5.70 -2.44 6.80
CA GLU A 67 -4.37 -2.70 7.37
C GLU A 67 -3.48 -3.55 6.46
N TRP A 68 -4.09 -4.50 5.75
CA TRP A 68 -3.36 -5.33 4.79
C TRP A 68 -2.89 -4.50 3.59
N VAL A 69 -3.77 -3.64 3.05
CA VAL A 69 -3.41 -2.73 1.96
C VAL A 69 -2.31 -1.78 2.40
N ARG A 70 -2.42 -1.17 3.59
CA ARG A 70 -1.41 -0.28 4.15
C ARG A 70 -0.06 -0.96 4.30
N LYS A 71 -0.06 -2.21 4.78
CA LYS A 71 1.16 -3.01 4.97
C LYS A 71 1.92 -3.27 3.65
N TRP A 72 1.21 -3.42 2.54
CA TRP A 72 1.79 -3.82 1.24
C TRP A 72 1.78 -2.71 0.18
N LEU A 73 1.71 -1.44 0.60
CA LEU A 73 1.70 -0.30 -0.31
C LEU A 73 2.94 -0.19 -1.19
N ASP A 74 4.07 -0.73 -0.74
CA ASP A 74 5.31 -0.85 -1.51
C ASP A 74 5.15 -1.75 -2.75
N LEU A 75 4.18 -2.68 -2.72
CA LEU A 75 3.81 -3.56 -3.81
C LEU A 75 2.57 -3.06 -4.58
N ARG A 76 2.40 -1.73 -4.71
CA ARG A 76 1.21 -1.09 -5.30
C ARG A 76 0.78 -1.70 -6.63
N ASP A 77 1.71 -1.96 -7.55
CA ASP A 77 1.38 -2.53 -8.86
C ASP A 77 0.79 -3.95 -8.73
N ARG A 78 1.33 -4.77 -7.82
CA ARG A 78 0.78 -6.10 -7.50
C ARG A 78 -0.62 -6.01 -6.91
N LEU A 79 -0.85 -5.04 -6.02
CA LEU A 79 -2.18 -4.79 -5.46
C LEU A 79 -3.18 -4.41 -6.56
N ILE A 80 -2.79 -3.55 -7.48
CA ILE A 80 -3.62 -3.15 -8.62
C ILE A 80 -3.92 -4.34 -9.53
N GLU A 81 -2.96 -5.22 -9.80
CA GLU A 81 -3.20 -6.45 -10.57
C GLU A 81 -4.22 -7.37 -9.89
N ILE A 82 -4.10 -7.58 -8.57
CA ILE A 82 -5.07 -8.34 -7.78
C ILE A 82 -6.45 -7.67 -7.87
N ALA A 83 -6.53 -6.35 -7.73
CA ALA A 83 -7.78 -5.61 -7.78
C ALA A 83 -8.49 -5.74 -9.14
N LYS A 84 -7.73 -5.63 -10.24
CA LYS A 84 -8.24 -5.86 -11.61
C LYS A 84 -8.84 -7.26 -11.76
N VAL A 85 -8.17 -8.28 -11.22
CA VAL A 85 -8.67 -9.67 -11.28
C VAL A 85 -9.90 -9.86 -10.40
N LEU A 86 -9.94 -9.28 -9.19
CA LEU A 86 -11.13 -9.30 -8.34
C LEU A 86 -12.33 -8.57 -8.98
N ARG A 87 -12.09 -7.50 -9.73
CA ARG A 87 -13.12 -6.80 -10.51
C ARG A 87 -13.64 -7.65 -11.66
N LYS A 88 -12.75 -8.40 -12.33
CA LYS A 88 -13.10 -9.35 -13.39
C LYS A 88 -13.87 -10.58 -12.84
N TYR A 89 -13.53 -11.02 -11.63
CA TYR A 89 -14.14 -12.18 -10.96
C TYR A 89 -14.64 -11.83 -9.54
N PRO A 90 -15.77 -11.10 -9.41
CA PRO A 90 -16.24 -10.56 -8.12
C PRO A 90 -16.45 -11.60 -7.01
N TRP A 91 -16.75 -12.86 -7.37
CA TRP A 91 -16.92 -13.96 -6.41
C TRP A 91 -15.65 -14.22 -5.58
N MET A 92 -14.46 -13.92 -6.13
CA MET A 92 -13.18 -14.10 -5.45
C MET A 92 -13.07 -13.21 -4.21
N ALA A 93 -13.62 -11.99 -4.24
CA ALA A 93 -13.64 -11.11 -3.08
C ALA A 93 -14.45 -11.74 -1.92
N GLY A 94 -15.52 -12.48 -2.24
CA GLY A 94 -16.29 -13.24 -1.25
C GLY A 94 -15.48 -14.36 -0.59
N VAL A 95 -14.60 -15.03 -1.34
CA VAL A 95 -13.70 -16.07 -0.81
C VAL A 95 -12.61 -15.45 0.07
N VAL A 96 -12.00 -14.35 -0.38
CA VAL A 96 -10.95 -13.62 0.36
C VAL A 96 -11.49 -13.16 1.73
N ARG A 97 -12.70 -12.59 1.78
CA ARG A 97 -13.34 -12.11 3.03
C ARG A 97 -13.56 -13.21 4.07
N GLN A 98 -13.71 -14.46 3.65
CA GLN A 98 -13.98 -15.58 4.56
C GLN A 98 -12.68 -16.19 5.15
N ARG A 99 -11.51 -15.66 4.77
CA ARG A 99 -10.21 -16.25 5.12
C ARG A 99 -9.37 -15.26 5.94
N PRO A 100 -8.48 -15.76 6.81
CA PRO A 100 -7.53 -14.91 7.53
C PRO A 100 -6.50 -14.36 6.54
N VAL A 101 -6.73 -13.16 6.04
CA VAL A 101 -5.93 -12.52 4.97
C VAL A 101 -4.90 -11.52 5.49
N SER A 102 -4.99 -11.11 6.76
CA SER A 102 -4.10 -10.11 7.37
C SER A 102 -2.61 -10.48 7.33
N ILE A 103 -2.28 -11.76 7.19
CA ILE A 103 -0.89 -12.27 7.15
C ILE A 103 -0.43 -12.59 5.72
N LEU A 104 -1.36 -12.67 4.76
CA LEU A 104 -1.06 -13.16 3.42
C LEU A 104 -0.14 -12.18 2.66
N HIS A 105 0.92 -12.69 2.02
CA HIS A 105 1.74 -11.87 1.12
C HIS A 105 1.04 -11.71 -0.24
N PRO A 106 1.03 -10.54 -0.91
CA PRO A 106 0.32 -10.34 -2.19
C PRO A 106 0.67 -11.36 -3.30
N TYR A 107 1.91 -11.83 -3.38
CA TYR A 107 2.32 -12.90 -4.32
C TYR A 107 1.78 -14.30 -4.02
N MET A 108 1.22 -14.55 -2.82
CA MET A 108 0.50 -15.79 -2.53
C MET A 108 -0.89 -15.81 -3.15
N VAL A 109 -1.39 -14.66 -3.62
CA VAL A 109 -2.60 -14.59 -4.43
C VAL A 109 -2.24 -15.01 -5.84
N GLU A 110 -2.68 -16.20 -6.22
CA GLU A 110 -2.54 -16.75 -7.57
C GLU A 110 -3.91 -16.96 -8.17
N VAL A 111 -4.06 -16.60 -9.45
CA VAL A 111 -5.29 -16.84 -10.19
C VAL A 111 -4.97 -17.58 -11.47
N TYR A 112 -5.68 -18.68 -11.66
CA TYR A 112 -5.57 -19.57 -12.80
C TYR A 112 -6.87 -19.51 -13.59
N VAL A 113 -6.78 -19.35 -14.90
CA VAL A 113 -7.96 -19.35 -15.78
C VAL A 113 -7.76 -20.33 -16.92
N THR A 114 -8.81 -20.99 -17.35
CA THR A 114 -8.76 -21.80 -18.56
C THR A 114 -8.69 -20.89 -19.79
N ARG A 115 -8.08 -21.35 -20.88
CA ARG A 115 -7.86 -20.54 -22.07
C ARG A 115 -9.16 -20.07 -22.73
N ASP A 116 -10.20 -20.90 -22.65
CA ASP A 116 -11.57 -20.62 -23.09
C ASP A 116 -12.35 -19.76 -22.10
N GLY A 117 -11.78 -19.46 -20.92
CA GLY A 117 -12.41 -18.66 -19.87
C GLY A 117 -13.58 -19.35 -19.16
N SER A 118 -13.79 -20.66 -19.40
CA SER A 118 -14.89 -21.43 -18.82
C SER A 118 -14.74 -21.66 -17.32
N GLU A 119 -13.51 -21.65 -16.80
CA GLU A 119 -13.22 -21.80 -15.38
C GLU A 119 -12.16 -20.79 -14.92
N ALA A 120 -12.38 -20.24 -13.72
CA ALA A 120 -11.43 -19.41 -13.02
C ALA A 120 -11.25 -19.94 -11.60
N CYS A 121 -9.99 -20.01 -11.17
CA CYS A 121 -9.58 -20.53 -9.88
C CYS A 121 -8.74 -19.51 -9.11
N LEU A 122 -9.04 -19.32 -7.83
CA LEU A 122 -8.27 -18.52 -6.88
C LEU A 122 -7.50 -19.44 -5.94
N SER A 123 -6.18 -19.34 -5.89
CA SER A 123 -5.35 -19.95 -4.86
C SER A 123 -4.76 -18.88 -3.95
N LEU A 124 -4.90 -19.09 -2.63
CA LEU A 124 -4.29 -18.27 -1.59
C LEU A 124 -3.22 -19.04 -0.81
N ASN A 125 -3.15 -20.36 -1.03
CA ASN A 125 -2.21 -21.28 -0.42
C ASN A 125 -2.14 -22.57 -1.26
N PRO A 126 -1.28 -22.61 -2.29
CA PRO A 126 -1.15 -23.77 -3.16
C PRO A 126 -0.87 -25.07 -2.37
N PRO A 127 -1.38 -26.24 -2.82
CA PRO A 127 -2.15 -26.47 -4.04
C PRO A 127 -3.67 -26.26 -3.87
N LYS A 128 -4.15 -25.70 -2.75
CA LYS A 128 -5.58 -25.49 -2.56
C LYS A 128 -6.05 -24.29 -3.35
N ALA A 129 -7.14 -24.45 -4.10
CA ALA A 129 -7.76 -23.37 -4.86
C ALA A 129 -9.29 -23.43 -4.76
N PHE A 130 -9.94 -22.30 -4.97
CA PHE A 130 -11.38 -22.21 -5.17
C PHE A 130 -11.63 -22.05 -6.65
N CYS A 131 -12.38 -22.95 -7.26
CA CYS A 131 -12.72 -22.86 -8.68
C CYS A 131 -14.23 -22.69 -8.82
N VAL A 132 -14.64 -21.82 -9.76
CA VAL A 132 -16.05 -21.70 -10.14
C VAL A 132 -16.30 -22.53 -11.38
N GLN A 133 -17.18 -23.51 -11.23
CA GLN A 133 -17.82 -24.21 -12.33
C GLN A 133 -19.33 -24.06 -12.12
N ASN A 134 -20.06 -23.60 -13.15
CA ASN A 134 -21.52 -23.50 -13.10
C ASN A 134 -22.08 -22.72 -11.89
N SER A 135 -21.59 -21.48 -11.67
CA SER A 135 -22.08 -20.50 -10.69
C SER A 135 -21.78 -20.72 -9.20
N SER A 136 -21.10 -21.81 -8.82
CA SER A 136 -20.68 -22.08 -7.43
C SER A 136 -19.17 -22.21 -7.31
N ALA A 137 -18.57 -21.47 -6.37
CA ALA A 137 -17.16 -21.61 -6.02
C ALA A 137 -16.97 -22.80 -5.06
N LYS A 138 -16.10 -23.74 -5.41
CA LYS A 138 -15.77 -24.91 -4.57
C LYS A 138 -14.28 -24.99 -4.30
N GLU A 139 -13.92 -25.40 -3.09
CA GLU A 139 -12.52 -25.70 -2.75
C GLU A 139 -12.12 -27.02 -3.44
N VAL A 140 -11.02 -26.98 -4.19
CA VAL A 140 -10.44 -28.11 -4.91
C VAL A 140 -8.93 -28.16 -4.68
N LYS A 141 -8.34 -29.36 -4.82
CA LYS A 141 -6.90 -29.52 -4.84
C LYS A 141 -6.41 -29.33 -6.28
N LEU A 142 -5.90 -28.14 -6.60
CA LEU A 142 -5.44 -27.75 -7.93
C LEU A 142 -3.99 -28.21 -8.15
N GLU A 143 -3.84 -29.44 -8.61
CA GLU A 143 -2.54 -30.02 -8.98
C GLU A 143 -2.17 -29.65 -10.42
N LEU A 144 -1.25 -28.70 -10.55
CA LEU A 144 -0.75 -28.21 -11.83
C LEU A 144 0.75 -28.51 -12.01
N ALA A 145 1.16 -28.69 -13.26
CA ALA A 145 2.55 -28.75 -13.70
C ALA A 145 2.79 -27.60 -14.68
N PHE A 146 3.86 -26.84 -14.47
CA PHE A 146 4.29 -25.83 -15.43
C PHE A 146 4.54 -26.48 -16.80
N SER A 147 4.05 -25.83 -17.86
CA SER A 147 4.26 -26.26 -19.23
C SER A 147 5.20 -25.33 -19.99
N ARG A 148 4.86 -24.03 -20.07
CA ARG A 148 5.55 -23.06 -20.94
C ARG A 148 5.09 -21.63 -20.63
N PHE A 149 5.78 -20.66 -21.21
CA PHE A 149 5.31 -19.29 -21.29
C PHE A 149 4.58 -19.05 -22.61
N GLU A 150 3.44 -18.35 -22.59
CA GLU A 150 2.72 -17.89 -23.78
C GLU A 150 2.19 -16.47 -23.57
N THR A 151 1.90 -15.78 -24.68
CA THR A 151 1.22 -14.48 -24.62
C THR A 151 -0.27 -14.68 -24.33
N TYR A 152 -0.76 -14.09 -23.23
CA TYR A 152 -2.17 -14.04 -22.86
C TYR A 152 -2.51 -12.63 -22.35
N GLU A 153 -3.57 -12.02 -22.91
CA GLU A 153 -3.93 -10.62 -22.65
C GLU A 153 -2.71 -9.68 -22.79
N GLU A 154 -1.97 -9.81 -23.90
CA GLU A 154 -0.79 -9.01 -24.25
C GLU A 154 0.42 -9.12 -23.31
N LYS A 155 0.34 -9.97 -22.28
CA LYS A 155 1.44 -10.25 -21.34
C LYS A 155 1.96 -11.67 -21.51
N THR A 156 3.25 -11.88 -21.29
CA THR A 156 3.82 -13.24 -21.16
C THR A 156 3.34 -13.87 -19.86
N ARG A 157 2.61 -14.98 -19.94
CA ARG A 157 2.02 -15.69 -18.81
C ARG A 157 2.49 -17.13 -18.77
N GLU A 158 2.54 -17.68 -17.56
CA GLU A 158 2.83 -19.10 -17.36
C GLU A 158 1.58 -19.94 -17.66
N VAL A 159 1.77 -20.96 -18.48
CA VAL A 159 0.77 -21.97 -18.82
C VAL A 159 1.09 -23.24 -18.06
N TYR A 160 0.04 -23.81 -17.46
CA TYR A 160 0.07 -24.98 -16.61
C TYR A 160 -0.84 -26.07 -17.17
N ARG A 161 -0.46 -27.33 -16.96
CA ARG A 161 -1.29 -28.50 -17.27
C ARG A 161 -1.72 -29.20 -16.00
N PRO A 162 -2.97 -29.70 -15.92
CA PRO A 162 -3.39 -30.60 -14.86
C PRO A 162 -2.45 -31.80 -14.72
N LYS A 163 -2.19 -32.21 -13.48
CA LYS A 163 -1.46 -33.44 -13.17
C LYS A 163 -2.23 -34.27 -12.14
N GLY A 164 -1.76 -35.49 -11.90
CA GLY A 164 -2.37 -36.38 -10.91
C GLY A 164 -3.81 -36.74 -11.30
N LEU A 165 -4.70 -36.77 -10.30
CA LEU A 165 -6.11 -37.11 -10.53
C LEU A 165 -6.81 -36.10 -11.45
N LEU A 166 -6.45 -34.82 -11.34
CA LEU A 166 -7.06 -33.77 -12.15
C LEU A 166 -6.82 -33.95 -13.65
N ALA A 167 -5.70 -34.54 -14.05
CA ALA A 167 -5.41 -34.79 -15.47
C ALA A 167 -6.48 -35.67 -16.15
N TYR A 168 -7.26 -36.44 -15.39
CA TYR A 168 -8.28 -37.35 -15.91
C TYR A 168 -9.72 -36.86 -15.65
N THR A 169 -9.91 -35.94 -14.70
CA THR A 169 -11.25 -35.52 -14.25
C THR A 169 -11.65 -34.12 -14.72
N THR A 170 -10.68 -33.24 -15.01
CA THR A 170 -10.98 -31.89 -15.48
C THR A 170 -11.20 -31.87 -17.00
N ALA A 171 -12.19 -31.12 -17.46
CA ALA A 171 -12.40 -30.85 -18.88
C ALA A 171 -11.36 -29.86 -19.45
N ALA A 172 -10.67 -29.13 -18.57
CA ALA A 172 -9.71 -28.11 -18.95
C ALA A 172 -8.36 -28.70 -19.33
N GLY A 173 -7.92 -28.51 -20.57
CA GLY A 173 -6.60 -28.99 -21.01
C GLY A 173 -5.43 -28.20 -20.42
N GLU A 174 -5.59 -26.88 -20.25
CA GLU A 174 -4.53 -25.97 -19.81
C GLU A 174 -5.09 -24.79 -19.00
N TYR A 175 -4.31 -24.32 -18.04
CA TYR A 175 -4.59 -23.15 -17.20
C TYR A 175 -3.51 -22.09 -17.37
N VAL A 176 -3.89 -20.83 -17.42
CA VAL A 176 -2.98 -19.68 -17.49
C VAL A 176 -2.95 -18.98 -16.14
N ARG A 177 -1.76 -18.73 -15.59
CA ARG A 177 -1.59 -17.89 -14.40
C ARG A 177 -1.62 -16.41 -14.81
N ILE A 178 -2.63 -15.68 -14.35
CA ILE A 178 -2.89 -14.29 -14.79
C ILE A 178 -2.45 -13.21 -13.79
N LEU A 179 -1.94 -13.63 -12.63
CA LEU A 179 -1.32 -12.78 -11.62
C LEU A 179 0.16 -13.09 -11.54
#